data_AF-A0A6P8XAY2-F1
#
_entry.id   AF-A0A6P8XAY2-F1
#
_cell.length_a   1.000
_cell.length_b   1.000
_cell.length_c   1.000
_cell.angle_alpha   90.00
_cell.angle_beta   90.00
_cell.angle_gamma   90.00
#
_symmetry.space_group_name_H-M   'P 1'
#
loop_
_entity.id
_entity.type
_entity.pdbx_description
1 polymer ?
#
loop_
_entity_poly.entity_id
_entity_poly.type
_entity_poly.pdbx_seq_one_letter_code
_entity_poly.pdbx_strand_id
1 'polypeptide(L)'
;MLVYFVVPHFQIELSINMAPVHALITDALGLSISHKSIFSAIGNEAFLYDGNSRVQLPQRSAQKKVHGFAMSRANASSRLLLLHSETEFSLYKYDADKNEMPFQLQYVGETQDWINAAIFLDKSESNEFVLHMSHGAILQLQYHVDTKCRILELACCTDYSLLYHTLLQGSQYDELMIISGNGFGEILIWQPRDPIITWLPD
;
A
#
# COMPACT_ATOMS: atom_id res chain seq x y z
N MET A 1 -29.16 22.33 5.72
CA MET A 1 -29.49 21.55 6.93
C MET A 1 -28.56 22.05 8.03
N LEU A 2 -29.08 22.79 9.02
CA LEU A 2 -28.28 23.28 10.15
C LEU A 2 -27.99 22.10 11.08
N VAL A 3 -26.72 21.78 11.29
CA VAL A 3 -26.31 20.86 12.36
C VAL A 3 -25.77 21.70 13.50
N TYR A 4 -26.55 21.81 14.57
CA TYR A 4 -26.12 22.45 15.80
C TYR A 4 -25.33 21.43 16.62
N PHE A 5 -24.03 21.66 16.81
CA PHE A 5 -23.31 21.07 17.93
C PHE A 5 -23.46 22.00 19.13
N VAL A 6 -24.24 21.57 20.11
CA VAL A 6 -24.33 22.25 21.40
C VAL A 6 -23.09 21.86 22.20
N VAL A 7 -22.09 22.73 22.20
CA VAL A 7 -21.04 22.76 23.23
C VAL A 7 -21.27 24.05 24.02
N PRO A 8 -21.52 24.00 25.33
CA PRO A 8 -21.86 25.20 26.08
C PRO A 8 -20.62 26.11 26.15
N HIS A 9 -20.78 27.33 25.63
CA HIS A 9 -19.95 28.52 25.80
C HIS A 9 -18.98 29.01 24.70
N PHE A 10 -18.97 28.45 23.49
CA PHE A 10 -18.38 29.18 22.34
C PHE A 10 -19.17 28.93 21.04
N GLN A 11 -19.86 29.96 20.55
CA GLN A 11 -20.39 29.98 19.18
C GLN A 11 -19.25 30.35 18.23
N ILE A 12 -18.79 29.39 17.43
CA ILE A 12 -17.99 29.65 16.24
C ILE A 12 -18.92 29.39 15.06
N GLU A 13 -19.38 30.46 14.41
CA GLU A 13 -20.07 30.36 13.11
C GLU A 13 -19.03 30.08 12.02
N LEU A 14 -18.91 28.81 11.64
CA LEU A 14 -18.20 28.41 10.42
C LEU A 14 -19.23 28.23 9.30
N SER A 15 -19.40 29.27 8.48
CA SER A 15 -20.17 29.19 7.25
C SER A 15 -19.35 28.44 6.19
N ILE A 16 -19.43 27.11 6.17
CA ILE A 16 -18.86 26.31 5.09
C ILE A 16 -19.97 26.05 4.07
N ASN A 17 -20.12 26.96 3.11
CA ASN A 17 -20.92 26.74 1.90
C ASN A 17 -20.10 25.90 0.91
N MET A 18 -20.04 24.59 1.12
CA MET A 18 -19.64 23.64 0.08
C MET A 18 -20.57 22.44 0.15
N ALA A 19 -21.33 22.19 -0.91
CA ALA A 19 -22.07 20.95 -1.06
C ALA A 19 -21.10 19.76 -0.94
N PRO A 20 -21.46 18.67 -0.25
CA PRO A 20 -20.59 17.50 -0.19
C PRO A 20 -20.38 16.97 -1.61
N VAL A 21 -19.14 17.03 -2.08
CA VAL A 21 -18.73 16.38 -3.33
C VAL A 21 -18.62 14.88 -3.01
N HIS A 22 -19.60 14.10 -3.44
CA HIS A 22 -19.59 12.64 -3.29
C HIS A 22 -19.00 12.00 -4.55
N ALA A 23 -18.01 11.12 -4.37
CA ALA A 23 -17.48 10.26 -5.42
C ALA A 23 -17.78 8.80 -5.07
N LEU A 24 -18.47 8.08 -5.95
CA LEU A 24 -18.72 6.65 -5.83
C LEU A 24 -17.77 5.90 -6.75
N ILE A 25 -16.99 4.97 -6.19
CA ILE A 25 -16.13 4.06 -6.95
C ILE A 25 -16.62 2.64 -6.65
N THR A 26 -17.20 1.97 -7.64
CA THR A 26 -17.73 0.60 -7.52
C THR A 26 -16.64 -0.43 -7.81
N ASP A 27 -16.74 -1.60 -7.17
CA ASP A 27 -15.78 -2.71 -7.32
C ASP A 27 -14.33 -2.33 -6.99
N ALA A 28 -14.17 -1.33 -6.11
CA ALA A 28 -12.86 -0.93 -5.62
C ALA A 28 -12.35 -1.87 -4.55
N LEU A 29 -11.23 -2.55 -4.85
CA LEU A 29 -10.56 -3.46 -3.93
C LEU A 29 -9.33 -2.79 -3.30
N GLY A 30 -8.56 -2.04 -4.08
CA GLY A 30 -7.47 -1.21 -3.59
C GLY A 30 -7.93 0.23 -3.30
N LEU A 31 -7.67 0.70 -2.08
CA LEU A 31 -7.86 2.10 -1.69
C LEU A 31 -6.68 2.54 -0.82
N SER A 32 -6.07 3.68 -1.14
CA SER A 32 -5.06 4.32 -0.30
C SER A 32 -5.20 5.84 -0.38
N ILE A 33 -5.07 6.51 0.77
CA ILE A 33 -5.29 7.94 0.89
C ILE A 33 -3.96 8.62 1.23
N SER A 34 -3.61 9.64 0.45
CA SER A 34 -2.55 10.60 0.73
C SER A 34 -3.17 11.98 1.03
N HIS A 35 -2.37 12.93 1.53
CA HIS A 35 -2.83 14.22 2.05
C HIS A 35 -3.80 15.00 1.13
N LYS A 36 -3.73 14.83 -0.20
CA LYS A 36 -4.68 15.47 -1.15
C LYS A 36 -5.16 14.55 -2.28
N SER A 37 -4.74 13.29 -2.27
CA SER A 37 -4.95 12.42 -3.42
C SER A 37 -5.34 11.02 -2.98
N ILE A 38 -6.15 10.37 -3.80
CA ILE A 38 -6.68 9.03 -3.54
C ILE A 38 -6.14 8.10 -4.62
N PHE A 39 -5.53 7.01 -4.20
CA PHE A 39 -5.29 5.86 -5.05
C PHE A 39 -6.47 4.92 -4.93
N SER A 40 -7.06 4.55 -6.06
CA SER A 40 -8.10 3.55 -6.11
C SER A 40 -7.91 2.62 -7.29
N ALA A 41 -8.29 1.37 -7.11
CA ALA A 41 -8.30 0.37 -8.14
C ALA A 41 -9.73 -0.03 -8.50
N ILE A 42 -10.00 -0.33 -9.78
CA ILE A 42 -11.27 -0.90 -10.26
C ILE A 42 -10.91 -2.12 -11.09
N GLY A 43 -11.20 -3.32 -10.58
CA GLY A 43 -10.75 -4.56 -11.20
C GLY A 43 -9.22 -4.61 -11.29
N ASN A 44 -8.69 -4.72 -12.50
CA ASN A 44 -7.25 -4.74 -12.78
C ASN A 44 -6.65 -3.36 -13.07
N GLU A 45 -7.46 -2.30 -13.11
CA GLU A 45 -7.02 -0.94 -13.40
C GLU A 45 -6.77 -0.14 -12.11
N ALA A 46 -5.75 0.73 -12.12
CA ALA A 46 -5.42 1.62 -11.00
C ALA A 46 -5.41 3.10 -11.41
N PHE A 47 -5.90 3.95 -10.50
CA PHE A 47 -6.09 5.37 -10.73
C PHE A 47 -5.59 6.20 -9.54
N LEU A 48 -4.98 7.34 -9.86
CA LEU A 48 -4.77 8.46 -8.94
C LEU A 48 -5.86 9.51 -9.18
N TYR A 49 -6.53 9.93 -8.12
CA TYR A 49 -7.44 11.05 -8.10
C TYR A 49 -6.80 12.18 -7.30
N ASP A 50 -6.60 13.35 -7.91
CA ASP A 50 -6.03 14.53 -7.25
C ASP A 50 -6.85 15.77 -7.61
N GLY A 51 -7.63 16.28 -6.64
CA GLY A 51 -8.66 17.29 -6.89
C GLY A 51 -9.67 16.83 -7.96
N ASN A 52 -9.69 17.53 -9.10
CA ASN A 52 -10.54 17.19 -10.25
C ASN A 52 -9.82 16.35 -11.32
N SER A 53 -8.55 16.04 -11.12
CA SER A 53 -7.76 15.24 -12.06
C SER A 53 -7.88 13.76 -11.76
N ARG A 54 -7.88 12.95 -12.83
CA ARG A 54 -7.85 11.49 -12.77
C ARG A 54 -6.74 11.02 -13.71
N VAL A 55 -5.76 10.31 -13.15
CA VAL A 55 -4.63 9.75 -13.90
C VAL A 55 -4.65 8.24 -13.75
N GLN A 56 -4.70 7.52 -14.87
CA GLN A 56 -4.57 6.06 -14.88
C GLN A 56 -3.09 5.69 -14.81
N LEU A 57 -2.77 4.70 -13.98
CA LEU A 57 -1.40 4.18 -13.89
C LEU A 57 -1.10 3.32 -15.14
N PRO A 58 0.11 3.39 -15.70
CA PRO A 58 0.48 2.61 -16.87
C PRO A 58 0.70 1.15 -16.46
N GLN A 59 -0.37 0.36 -16.42
CA GLN A 59 -0.28 -1.06 -16.18
C GLN A 59 -0.01 -1.78 -17.51
N ARG A 60 0.96 -2.70 -17.50
CA ARG A 60 0.97 -3.76 -18.53
C ARG A 60 -0.31 -4.58 -18.38
N SER A 61 -0.63 -5.42 -19.36
CA SER A 61 -1.82 -6.27 -19.45
C SER A 61 -1.99 -7.27 -18.27
N ALA A 62 -2.02 -6.77 -17.04
CA ALA A 62 -2.21 -7.49 -15.81
C ALA A 62 -3.68 -7.89 -15.78
N GLN A 63 -3.94 -9.20 -15.74
CA GLN A 63 -5.30 -9.73 -15.65
C GLN A 63 -5.80 -9.77 -14.21
N LYS A 64 -4.91 -9.53 -13.23
CA LYS A 64 -5.18 -9.69 -11.81
C LYS A 64 -5.75 -8.41 -11.21
N LYS A 65 -6.69 -8.58 -10.28
CA LYS A 65 -7.34 -7.45 -9.61
C LYS A 65 -6.39 -6.79 -8.63
N VAL A 66 -6.35 -5.46 -8.64
CA VAL A 66 -5.47 -4.69 -7.74
C VAL A 66 -6.13 -4.57 -6.37
N HIS A 67 -5.42 -5.02 -5.34
CA HIS A 67 -5.92 -5.13 -3.97
C HIS A 67 -5.37 -4.04 -3.05
N GLY A 68 -4.27 -3.40 -3.40
CA GLY A 68 -3.72 -2.36 -2.54
C GLY A 68 -2.54 -1.60 -3.11
N PHE A 69 -2.20 -0.55 -2.37
CA PHE A 69 -1.16 0.41 -2.70
C PHE A 69 -0.35 0.73 -1.45
N ALA A 70 0.97 0.85 -1.60
CA ALA A 70 1.85 1.44 -0.61
C ALA A 70 2.71 2.51 -1.27
N MET A 71 2.95 3.62 -0.58
CA MET A 71 3.77 4.72 -1.09
C MET A 71 4.98 4.90 -0.18
N SER A 72 6.17 5.03 -0.75
CA SER A 72 7.37 5.32 0.01
C SER A 72 7.30 6.72 0.62
N ARG A 73 7.94 6.91 1.77
CA ARG A 73 8.14 8.26 2.31
C ARG A 73 9.04 9.07 1.39
N ALA A 74 8.83 10.39 1.41
CA ALA A 74 9.35 11.32 0.42
C ALA A 74 10.81 11.69 0.67
N ASN A 75 11.70 11.37 -0.27
CA ASN A 75 12.85 12.23 -0.56
C ASN A 75 12.47 13.10 -1.76
N ALA A 76 12.82 14.39 -1.70
CA ALA A 76 12.11 15.54 -2.28
C ALA A 76 11.84 15.59 -3.80
N SER A 77 12.18 14.58 -4.60
CA SER A 77 12.01 14.61 -6.06
C SER A 77 11.54 13.31 -6.71
N SER A 78 11.37 12.20 -5.97
CA SER A 78 10.94 10.92 -6.54
C SER A 78 10.45 9.98 -5.45
N ARG A 79 9.18 9.59 -5.50
CA ARG A 79 8.60 8.57 -4.60
C ARG A 79 8.47 7.24 -5.34
N LEU A 80 8.46 6.15 -4.60
CA LEU A 80 8.08 4.85 -5.12
C LEU A 80 6.65 4.54 -4.72
N LEU A 81 5.85 4.13 -5.69
CA LEU A 81 4.54 3.56 -5.47
C LEU A 81 4.63 2.05 -5.72
N LEU A 82 4.25 1.28 -4.72
CA LEU A 82 4.03 -0.14 -4.81
C LEU A 82 2.54 -0.39 -5.01
N LEU A 83 2.22 -1.17 -6.03
CA LEU A 83 0.88 -1.66 -6.33
C LEU A 83 0.93 -3.18 -6.21
N HIS A 84 -0.01 -3.77 -5.48
CA HIS A 84 -0.14 -5.22 -5.42
C HIS A 84 -1.54 -5.69 -5.80
N SER A 85 -1.58 -6.86 -6.41
CA SER A 85 -2.77 -7.60 -6.80
C SER A 85 -2.79 -8.92 -6.01
N GLU A 86 -3.45 -9.95 -6.52
CA GLU A 86 -3.38 -11.32 -6.00
C GLU A 86 -1.91 -11.79 -5.90
N THR A 87 -1.29 -12.24 -6.98
CA THR A 87 0.06 -12.84 -6.95
C THR A 87 1.11 -11.99 -7.66
N GLU A 88 0.80 -10.74 -7.98
CA GLU A 88 1.70 -9.82 -8.66
C GLU A 88 1.82 -8.50 -7.89
N PHE A 89 3.01 -7.92 -7.93
CA PHE A 89 3.26 -6.56 -7.49
C PHE A 89 4.08 -5.79 -8.53
N SER A 90 3.90 -4.47 -8.53
CA SER A 90 4.58 -3.55 -9.44
C SER A 90 5.10 -2.34 -8.69
N LEU A 91 6.31 -1.90 -9.03
CA LEU A 91 6.90 -0.68 -8.51
C LEU A 91 6.89 0.40 -9.60
N TYR A 92 6.40 1.58 -9.23
CA TYR A 92 6.37 2.76 -10.08
C TYR A 92 7.19 3.85 -9.43
N LYS A 93 7.98 4.56 -10.25
CA LYS A 93 8.48 5.87 -9.87
C LYS A 93 7.35 6.88 -10.05
N TYR A 94 7.05 7.63 -8.99
CA TYR A 94 6.06 8.69 -8.97
C TYR A 94 6.76 10.05 -8.84
N ASP A 95 6.53 10.89 -9.84
CA ASP A 95 7.06 12.25 -9.95
C ASP A 95 5.88 13.22 -10.03
N ALA A 96 5.62 13.92 -8.93
CA ALA A 96 4.47 14.82 -8.81
C ALA A 96 4.61 16.08 -9.69
N ASP A 97 5.84 16.42 -10.13
CA ASP A 97 6.09 17.60 -10.94
C ASP A 97 5.78 17.36 -12.44
N LYS A 98 5.55 16.10 -12.82
CA LYS A 98 5.17 15.72 -14.19
C LYS A 98 3.66 15.75 -14.39
N ASN A 99 3.18 16.70 -15.18
CA ASN A 99 1.75 16.90 -15.43
C ASN A 99 1.08 15.82 -16.30
N GLU A 100 1.78 15.22 -17.28
CA GLU A 100 1.13 14.32 -18.25
C GLU A 100 1.25 12.83 -17.90
N MET A 101 2.42 12.38 -17.44
CA MET A 101 2.64 11.01 -16.99
C MET A 101 3.52 11.00 -15.74
N PRO A 102 2.93 11.16 -14.55
CA PRO A 102 3.67 11.18 -13.29
C PRO A 102 4.17 9.80 -12.88
N PHE A 103 3.70 8.72 -13.52
CA PHE A 103 4.06 7.34 -13.17
C PHE A 103 4.91 6.69 -14.25
N GLN A 104 6.03 6.09 -13.83
CA GLN A 104 6.88 5.28 -14.69
C GLN A 104 7.10 3.90 -14.06
N LEU A 105 6.63 2.84 -14.72
CA LEU A 105 6.83 1.45 -14.28
C LEU A 105 8.34 1.14 -14.23
N GLN A 106 8.78 0.62 -13.09
CA GLN A 106 10.18 0.27 -12.83
C GLN A 106 10.39 -1.25 -12.76
N TYR A 107 9.49 -1.96 -12.11
CA TYR A 107 9.63 -3.39 -11.85
C TYR A 107 8.28 -4.08 -11.71
N VAL A 108 8.23 -5.35 -12.11
CA VAL A 108 7.11 -6.28 -11.90
C VAL A 108 7.67 -7.55 -11.28
N GLY A 109 7.04 -8.02 -10.21
CA GLY A 109 7.37 -9.27 -9.55
C GLY A 109 6.12 -10.11 -9.32
N GLU A 110 6.35 -11.42 -9.16
CA GLU A 110 5.32 -12.41 -8.89
C GLU A 110 5.62 -13.17 -7.60
N THR A 111 4.57 -13.55 -6.88
CA THR A 111 4.61 -14.38 -5.68
C THR A 111 3.83 -15.66 -5.91
N GLN A 112 4.14 -16.72 -5.17
CA GLN A 112 3.37 -17.98 -5.26
C GLN A 112 2.05 -17.90 -4.47
N ASP A 113 2.03 -17.08 -3.42
CA ASP A 113 0.85 -16.84 -2.59
C ASP A 113 0.26 -15.45 -2.86
N TRP A 114 -1.01 -15.27 -2.50
CA TRP A 114 -1.71 -14.00 -2.62
C TRP A 114 -1.12 -12.96 -1.68
N ILE A 115 -0.95 -11.73 -2.15
CA ILE A 115 -0.44 -10.59 -1.40
C ILE A 115 -1.64 -9.92 -0.72
N ASN A 116 -1.65 -9.97 0.61
CA ASN A 116 -2.73 -9.42 1.43
C ASN A 116 -2.46 -7.96 1.81
N ALA A 117 -1.20 -7.61 2.09
CA ALA A 117 -0.82 -6.24 2.42
C ALA A 117 0.62 -5.96 2.02
N ALA A 118 0.94 -4.67 1.88
CA ALA A 118 2.28 -4.21 1.63
C ALA A 118 2.56 -2.88 2.33
N ILE A 119 3.83 -2.63 2.70
CA ILE A 119 4.28 -1.38 3.29
C ILE A 119 5.73 -1.11 2.90
N PHE A 120 6.10 0.16 2.75
CA PHE A 120 7.52 0.56 2.64
C PHE A 120 8.13 0.67 4.04
N LEU A 121 9.40 0.31 4.17
CA LEU A 121 10.18 0.49 5.39
C LEU A 121 10.93 1.83 5.34
N ASP A 122 11.02 2.52 6.46
CA ASP A 122 11.65 3.84 6.61
C ASP A 122 13.13 3.73 7.01
N LYS A 123 13.83 2.72 6.49
CA LYS A 123 15.27 2.61 6.69
C LYS A 123 15.96 3.55 5.70
N SER A 124 16.76 4.48 6.22
CA SER A 124 17.34 5.59 5.47
C SER A 124 17.98 5.12 4.16
N GLU A 125 17.50 5.65 3.04
CA GLU A 125 17.99 5.45 1.67
C GLU A 125 17.78 4.08 1.02
N SER A 126 17.33 3.07 1.76
CA SER A 126 17.01 1.76 1.19
C SER A 126 15.58 1.75 0.66
N ASN A 127 15.36 1.44 -0.63
CA ASN A 127 14.02 1.23 -1.19
C ASN A 127 13.46 -0.13 -0.74
N GLU A 128 13.38 -0.32 0.57
CA GLU A 128 12.92 -1.55 1.19
C GLU A 128 11.41 -1.52 1.41
N PHE A 129 10.78 -2.64 1.16
CA PHE A 129 9.36 -2.83 1.38
C PHE A 129 9.09 -4.25 1.77
N VAL A 130 7.89 -4.45 2.32
CA VAL A 130 7.41 -5.74 2.76
C VAL A 130 6.16 -6.10 2.00
N LEU A 131 6.05 -7.38 1.68
CA LEU A 131 4.83 -8.02 1.22
C LEU A 131 4.40 -9.06 2.25
N HIS A 132 3.17 -8.97 2.73
CA HIS A 132 2.56 -9.98 3.59
C HIS A 132 1.57 -10.82 2.79
N MET A 133 1.75 -12.13 2.83
CA MET A 133 0.99 -13.10 2.06
C MET A 133 -0.28 -13.56 2.81
N SER A 134 -1.25 -14.06 2.08
CA SER A 134 -2.53 -14.54 2.62
C SER A 134 -2.38 -15.75 3.54
N HIS A 135 -1.33 -16.56 3.43
CA HIS A 135 -1.06 -17.68 4.34
C HIS A 135 0.03 -17.36 5.38
N GLY A 136 0.18 -16.09 5.75
CA GLY A 136 0.99 -15.68 6.90
C GLY A 136 2.51 -15.63 6.67
N ALA A 137 2.97 -15.78 5.43
CA ALA A 137 4.35 -15.49 5.06
C ALA A 137 4.58 -13.98 4.91
N ILE A 138 5.76 -13.51 5.29
CA ILE A 138 6.20 -12.13 5.11
C ILE A 138 7.55 -12.11 4.38
N LEU A 139 7.62 -11.30 3.33
CA LEU A 139 8.83 -11.10 2.54
C LEU A 139 9.31 -9.67 2.69
N GLN A 140 10.56 -9.48 3.11
CA GLN A 140 11.26 -8.20 2.98
C GLN A 140 12.03 -8.17 1.67
N LEU A 141 11.80 -7.14 0.88
CA LEU A 141 12.47 -6.94 -0.39
C LEU A 141 13.15 -5.58 -0.44
N GLN A 142 14.22 -5.50 -1.22
CA GLN A 142 14.94 -4.27 -1.52
C GLN A 142 14.98 -4.04 -3.01
N TYR A 143 14.54 -2.87 -3.45
CA TYR A 143 14.57 -2.48 -4.85
C TYR A 143 15.81 -1.64 -5.19
N HIS A 144 16.59 -2.10 -6.16
CA HIS A 144 17.67 -1.34 -6.76
C HIS A 144 17.38 -1.09 -8.23
N VAL A 145 17.69 0.12 -8.71
CA VAL A 145 17.44 0.51 -10.11
C VAL A 145 18.17 -0.42 -11.09
N ASP A 146 19.40 -0.81 -10.77
CA ASP A 146 20.26 -1.58 -11.67
C ASP A 146 20.14 -3.10 -11.48
N THR A 147 20.02 -3.57 -10.23
CA THR A 147 20.02 -5.01 -9.90
C THR A 147 18.62 -5.59 -9.71
N LYS A 148 17.57 -4.79 -9.91
CA LYS A 148 16.16 -5.16 -9.68
C LYS A 148 15.89 -5.49 -8.20
N CYS A 149 14.77 -6.16 -7.94
CA CYS A 149 14.32 -6.48 -6.60
C CYS A 149 15.04 -7.71 -6.03
N ARG A 150 15.60 -7.59 -4.81
CA ARG A 150 16.26 -8.68 -4.06
C ARG A 150 15.44 -9.00 -2.81
N ILE A 151 15.33 -10.27 -2.46
CA ILE A 151 14.76 -10.71 -1.17
C ILE A 151 15.85 -10.57 -0.10
N LEU A 152 15.52 -9.90 1.01
CA LEU A 152 16.40 -9.76 2.16
C LEU A 152 16.07 -10.82 3.21
N GLU A 153 14.80 -10.91 3.59
CA GLU A 153 14.31 -11.77 4.65
C GLU A 153 12.99 -12.43 4.29
N LEU A 154 12.78 -13.63 4.85
CA LEU A 154 11.53 -14.37 4.82
C LEU A 154 11.21 -14.87 6.23
N ALA A 155 10.02 -14.58 6.73
CA ALA A 155 9.47 -15.21 7.93
C ALA A 155 8.06 -15.73 7.67
N CYS A 156 7.59 -16.65 8.50
CA CYS A 156 6.23 -17.18 8.41
C CYS A 156 5.60 -17.25 9.80
N CYS A 157 4.32 -16.91 9.87
CA CYS A 157 3.53 -17.25 11.04
C CYS A 157 3.37 -18.78 11.16
N THR A 158 3.21 -19.26 12.39
CA THR A 158 2.90 -20.67 12.67
C THR A 158 1.43 -21.01 12.43
N ASP A 159 0.57 -20.00 12.32
CA ASP A 159 -0.84 -20.16 11.93
C ASP A 159 -0.95 -20.06 10.41
N TYR A 160 -1.53 -21.10 9.80
CA TYR A 160 -1.66 -21.25 8.33
C TYR A 160 -3.08 -20.99 7.84
N SER A 161 -3.91 -20.27 8.60
CA SER A 161 -5.24 -19.86 8.15
C SER A 161 -5.17 -18.84 7.01
N LEU A 162 -6.20 -18.84 6.15
CA LEU A 162 -6.33 -17.84 5.10
C LEU A 162 -6.70 -16.48 5.69
N LEU A 163 -5.80 -15.51 5.52
CA LEU A 163 -5.92 -14.14 6.01
C LEU A 163 -6.56 -13.26 4.95
N TYR A 164 -7.67 -12.61 5.30
CA TYR A 164 -8.50 -11.82 4.37
C TYR A 164 -8.17 -10.32 4.36
N HIS A 165 -7.66 -9.83 5.48
CA HIS A 165 -7.25 -8.44 5.62
C HIS A 165 -6.08 -8.36 6.59
N THR A 166 -5.09 -7.53 6.28
CA THR A 166 -3.94 -7.30 7.13
C THR A 166 -3.65 -5.81 7.26
N LEU A 167 -3.43 -5.37 8.49
CA LEU A 167 -2.79 -4.10 8.81
C LEU A 167 -1.32 -4.36 9.14
N LEU A 168 -0.42 -3.66 8.45
CA LEU A 168 1.00 -3.63 8.75
C LEU A 168 1.31 -2.30 9.44
N GLN A 169 1.94 -2.36 10.60
CA GLN A 169 2.33 -1.18 11.37
C GLN A 169 3.79 -1.29 11.80
N GLY A 170 4.61 -0.30 11.45
CA GLY A 170 6.03 -0.26 11.81
C GLY A 170 6.83 0.50 10.75
N SER A 171 8.06 0.86 11.10
CA SER A 171 8.96 1.60 10.22
C SER A 171 10.19 0.79 9.81
N GLN A 172 10.54 -0.24 10.60
CA GLN A 172 11.64 -1.16 10.36
C GLN A 172 11.12 -2.59 10.43
N TYR A 173 11.81 -3.53 9.80
CA TYR A 173 11.35 -4.92 9.69
C TYR A 173 11.17 -5.59 11.05
N ASP A 174 12.12 -5.42 11.96
CA ASP A 174 12.12 -5.93 13.34
C ASP A 174 11.12 -5.22 14.26
N GLU A 175 10.58 -4.08 13.84
CA GLU A 175 9.52 -3.34 14.53
C GLU A 175 8.11 -3.65 13.98
N LEU A 176 8.00 -4.42 12.89
CA LEU A 176 6.72 -4.67 12.24
C LEU A 176 5.77 -5.44 13.14
N MET A 177 4.58 -4.86 13.33
CA MET A 177 3.41 -5.52 13.86
C MET A 177 2.46 -5.87 12.72
N ILE A 178 2.10 -7.14 12.64
CA ILE A 178 1.21 -7.70 11.64
C ILE A 178 -0.07 -8.11 12.33
N ILE A 179 -1.17 -7.46 11.96
CA ILE A 179 -2.51 -7.71 12.51
C ILE A 179 -3.40 -8.16 11.36
N SER A 180 -3.85 -9.41 11.41
CA SER A 180 -4.60 -10.03 10.31
C SER A 180 -5.90 -10.65 10.80
N GLY A 181 -6.97 -10.46 10.03
CA GLY A 181 -8.24 -11.16 10.23
C GLY A 181 -8.36 -12.39 9.33
N ASN A 182 -8.84 -13.51 9.86
CA ASN A 182 -9.06 -14.73 9.09
C ASN A 182 -10.56 -15.02 8.86
N GLY A 183 -10.86 -16.08 8.10
CA GLY A 183 -12.23 -16.49 7.76
C GLY A 183 -13.04 -17.04 8.93
N PHE A 184 -12.40 -17.31 10.07
CA PHE A 184 -13.04 -17.80 11.29
C PHE A 184 -13.44 -16.66 12.24
N GLY A 185 -13.21 -15.40 11.85
CA GLY A 185 -13.48 -14.23 12.70
C GLY A 185 -12.43 -14.04 13.79
N GLU A 186 -11.25 -14.65 13.64
CA GLU A 186 -10.14 -14.52 14.58
C GLU A 186 -9.20 -13.40 14.12
N ILE A 187 -8.48 -12.81 15.09
CA ILE A 187 -7.44 -11.83 14.85
C ILE A 187 -6.10 -12.45 15.22
N LEU A 188 -5.22 -12.58 14.24
CA LEU A 188 -3.84 -12.99 14.39
C LEU A 188 -2.97 -11.74 14.56
N ILE A 189 -2.20 -11.67 15.64
CA ILE A 189 -1.25 -10.57 15.90
C ILE A 189 0.12 -11.18 16.09
N TRP A 190 1.07 -10.78 15.27
CA TRP A 190 2.44 -11.29 15.35
C TRP A 190 3.46 -10.28 14.84
N GLN A 191 4.72 -10.61 15.09
CA GLN A 191 5.88 -9.85 14.61
C GLN A 191 6.84 -10.84 13.95
N PRO A 192 7.48 -10.48 12.83
CA PRO A 192 8.54 -11.30 12.27
C PRO A 192 9.71 -11.33 13.27
N ARG A 193 9.99 -12.52 13.82
CA ARG A 193 11.17 -12.79 14.63
C ARG A 193 11.86 -13.99 14.00
N ASP A 194 13.19 -13.98 14.01
CA ASP A 194 14.03 -15.08 13.51
C ASP A 194 13.72 -15.47 12.04
N PRO A 195 14.18 -14.68 11.05
CA PRO A 195 13.95 -14.98 9.63
C PRO A 195 14.44 -16.38 9.24
N ILE A 196 13.60 -17.10 8.50
CA ILE A 196 13.85 -18.45 7.96
C ILE A 196 15.02 -18.39 6.97
N ILE A 197 15.10 -17.32 6.19
CA ILE A 197 16.18 -17.07 5.23
C ILE A 197 16.63 -15.62 5.41
N THR A 198 17.94 -15.43 5.58
CA THR A 198 18.62 -14.14 5.46
C THR A 198 19.63 -14.24 4.32
N TRP A 199 19.51 -13.37 3.32
CA TRP A 199 20.51 -13.29 2.26
C TRP A 199 21.56 -12.25 2.67
N LEU A 200 22.73 -12.71 3.11
CA LEU A 200 23.87 -11.84 3.42
C LEU A 200 24.27 -11.02 2.18
N PRO A 201 24.57 -9.71 2.33
CA PRO A 201 25.10 -8.93 1.21
C PRO A 201 26.41 -9.56 0.71
N ASP A 202 26.57 -9.60 -0.62
CA ASP A 202 27.83 -10.00 -1.27
C ASP A 202 28.95 -8.99 -0.96
#